data_AF-A0A8S2FUT6-F1
#
_entry.id   AF-A0A8S2FUT6-F1
#
_cell.length_a   1.000
_cell.length_b   1.000
_cell.length_c   1.000
_cell.angle_alpha   90.00
_cell.angle_beta   90.00
_cell.angle_gamma   90.00
#
_symmetry.space_group_name_H-M   'P 1'
#
loop_
_entity.id
_entity.type
_entity.pdbx_description
1 polymer ?
#
loop_
_entity_poly.entity_id
_entity_poly.type
_entity_poly.pdbx_seq_one_letter_code
_entity_poly.pdbx_strand_id
1 'polypeptide(L)'
;SSKCPIKRYKSGKYFLGDKLDVQETMHERIKLLETLAKDCQVLVHVKGSYYQLQNPAAQVPISDSNLVIGHGFAFELRDAQDRMLCNSVCLNKNPLDIAEVKCFISGAINRGWTWSRTNPTVLSDGFYEANPSTYQKTKTQIQTDCQNVKLKRQMMLALRRLYDDETNVE
;
A
#
# COMPACT_ATOMS: atom_id res chain seq x y z
N SER A 1 -14.19 2.43 20.22
CA SER A 1 -14.30 1.82 18.88
C SER A 1 -13.15 2.33 18.03
N SER A 2 -12.05 1.59 17.92
CA SER A 2 -10.95 1.94 17.03
C SER A 2 -11.39 1.65 15.58
N LYS A 3 -11.39 2.69 14.74
CA LYS A 3 -11.67 2.56 13.30
C LYS A 3 -10.39 2.06 12.64
N CYS A 4 -10.49 1.05 11.78
CA CYS A 4 -9.37 0.63 10.92
C CYS A 4 -8.77 1.84 10.17
N PRO A 5 -7.49 2.18 10.39
CA PRO A 5 -6.86 3.37 9.82
C PRO A 5 -6.50 3.19 8.34
N ILE A 6 -6.55 1.95 7.84
CA ILE A 6 -6.34 1.65 6.43
C ILE A 6 -7.56 2.08 5.62
N LYS A 7 -7.32 2.93 4.64
CA LYS A 7 -8.30 3.43 3.67
C LYS A 7 -7.80 3.15 2.26
N ARG A 8 -8.77 3.01 1.36
CA ARG A 8 -8.47 2.99 -0.06
C ARG A 8 -8.14 4.39 -0.53
N TYR A 9 -6.94 4.57 -1.05
CA TYR A 9 -6.60 5.75 -1.83
C TYR A 9 -7.31 5.67 -3.19
N LYS A 10 -7.99 6.76 -3.57
CA LYS A 10 -8.60 6.89 -4.90
C LYS A 10 -7.53 7.41 -5.85
N SER A 11 -6.81 6.49 -6.50
CA SER A 11 -5.77 6.82 -7.46
C SER A 11 -6.33 7.62 -8.64
N GLY A 12 -5.56 8.59 -9.12
CA GLY A 12 -5.78 9.19 -10.43
C GLY A 12 -5.10 8.36 -11.53
N LYS A 13 -4.95 8.99 -12.71
CA LYS A 13 -4.56 8.30 -13.95
C LYS A 13 -3.12 7.77 -13.98
N TYR A 14 -2.26 8.20 -13.04
CA TYR A 14 -0.86 7.76 -12.99
C TYR A 14 -0.61 6.62 -12.01
N PHE A 15 -1.63 6.21 -11.25
CA PHE A 15 -1.57 5.05 -10.36
C PHE A 15 -2.59 4.00 -10.82
N LEU A 16 -2.09 2.94 -11.44
CA LEU A 16 -2.88 1.85 -12.03
C LEU A 16 -2.66 0.53 -11.27
N GLY A 17 -3.35 -0.53 -11.69
CA GLY A 17 -3.16 -1.88 -11.15
C GLY A 17 -4.03 -2.20 -9.95
N ASP A 18 -3.44 -2.83 -8.94
CA ASP A 18 -4.15 -3.26 -7.75
C ASP A 18 -4.63 -2.09 -6.89
N LYS A 19 -5.58 -2.39 -6.01
CA LYS A 19 -6.10 -1.44 -5.02
C LYS A 19 -4.96 -0.95 -4.13
N LEU A 20 -4.88 0.37 -3.95
CA LEU A 20 -3.94 1.02 -3.04
C LEU A 20 -4.62 1.27 -1.70
N ASP A 21 -4.60 0.27 -0.84
CA ASP A 21 -5.09 0.34 0.53
C ASP A 21 -3.89 0.69 1.43
N VAL A 22 -3.94 1.86 2.08
CA VAL A 22 -2.82 2.45 2.87
C VAL A 22 -3.38 3.16 4.10
N GLN A 23 -2.53 3.59 5.03
CA GLN A 23 -3.01 4.48 6.09
C GLN A 23 -3.51 5.80 5.53
N GLU A 24 -4.58 6.32 6.14
CA GLU A 24 -5.21 7.58 5.74
C GLU A 24 -4.22 8.76 5.71
N THR A 25 -3.25 8.77 6.63
CA THR A 25 -2.17 9.77 6.70
C THR A 25 -1.22 9.74 5.50
N MET A 26 -1.18 8.65 4.73
CA MET A 26 -0.35 8.52 3.53
C MET A 26 -0.97 9.19 2.30
N HIS A 27 -2.26 9.54 2.32
CA HIS A 27 -2.98 10.00 1.13
C HIS A 27 -2.37 11.25 0.50
N GLU A 28 -2.02 12.26 1.29
CA GLU A 28 -1.38 13.48 0.77
C GLU A 28 0.03 13.20 0.22
N ARG A 29 0.78 12.29 0.84
CA ARG A 29 2.11 11.88 0.34
C ARG A 29 2.01 11.15 -1.00
N ILE A 30 1.02 10.28 -1.16
CA ILE A 30 0.77 9.55 -2.41
C ILE A 30 0.32 10.52 -3.50
N LYS A 31 -0.50 11.52 -3.17
CA LYS A 31 -0.89 12.58 -4.12
C LYS A 31 0.32 13.34 -4.67
N LEU A 32 1.31 13.65 -3.81
CA LEU A 32 2.57 14.25 -4.26
C LEU A 32 3.37 13.29 -5.16
N LEU A 33 3.32 11.99 -4.88
CA LEU A 33 3.98 10.97 -5.70
C LEU A 33 3.30 10.78 -7.06
N GLU A 34 1.98 10.94 -7.13
CA GLU A 34 1.22 10.96 -8.40
C GLU A 34 1.61 12.17 -9.27
N THR A 35 1.76 13.36 -8.68
CA THR A 35 2.29 14.52 -9.41
C THR A 35 3.69 14.25 -9.93
N LEU A 36 4.56 13.61 -9.13
CA LEU A 36 5.89 13.24 -9.57
C LEU A 36 5.87 12.21 -10.72
N ALA A 37 4.99 11.20 -10.65
CA ALA A 37 4.84 10.21 -11.71
C ALA A 37 4.47 10.89 -13.04
N LYS A 38 3.57 11.87 -12.99
CA LYS A 38 3.24 12.73 -14.12
C LYS A 38 4.44 13.49 -14.66
N ASP A 39 5.18 14.18 -13.79
CA ASP A 39 6.32 15.01 -14.18
C ASP A 39 7.45 14.17 -14.80
N CYS A 40 7.65 12.95 -14.31
CA CYS A 40 8.62 11.99 -14.83
C CYS A 40 8.08 11.11 -15.96
N GLN A 41 6.84 11.35 -16.43
CA GLN A 41 6.22 10.62 -17.53
C GLN A 41 6.13 9.09 -17.34
N VAL A 42 5.92 8.64 -16.10
CA VAL A 42 5.72 7.23 -15.77
C VAL A 42 4.31 6.97 -15.24
N LEU A 43 3.82 5.75 -15.44
CA LEU A 43 2.68 5.18 -14.74
C LEU A 43 3.20 4.26 -13.62
N VAL A 44 2.72 4.47 -12.41
CA VAL A 44 2.98 3.60 -11.26
C VAL A 44 1.93 2.50 -11.26
N HIS A 45 2.33 1.28 -11.63
CA HIS A 45 1.45 0.13 -11.58
C HIS A 45 1.61 -0.56 -10.22
N VAL A 46 0.61 -0.39 -9.35
CA VAL A 46 0.57 -0.97 -8.01
C VAL A 46 0.40 -2.49 -8.11
N LYS A 47 1.31 -3.23 -7.47
CA LYS A 47 1.33 -4.70 -7.42
C LYS A 47 0.87 -5.26 -6.08
N GLY A 48 0.70 -4.40 -5.09
CA GLY A 48 0.31 -4.77 -3.74
C GLY A 48 0.42 -3.57 -2.80
N SER A 49 -0.38 -3.58 -1.76
CA SER A 49 -0.38 -2.56 -0.71
C SER A 49 -0.69 -3.22 0.63
N TYR A 50 -1.42 -2.58 1.53
CA TYR A 50 -1.80 -3.20 2.79
C TYR A 50 -2.48 -4.56 2.58
N TYR A 51 -2.04 -5.54 3.37
CA TYR A 51 -2.68 -6.84 3.46
C TYR A 51 -2.91 -7.24 4.92
N GLN A 52 -4.00 -7.97 5.12
CA GLN A 52 -4.43 -8.43 6.43
C GLN A 52 -3.80 -9.79 6.73
N LEU A 53 -3.06 -9.88 7.83
CA LEU A 53 -2.57 -11.12 8.40
C LEU A 53 -3.73 -11.94 8.98
N GLN A 54 -3.58 -13.26 9.02
CA GLN A 54 -4.50 -14.12 9.77
C GLN A 54 -4.32 -13.92 11.28
N ASN A 55 -3.07 -13.94 11.74
CA ASN A 55 -2.70 -13.62 13.12
C ASN A 55 -2.00 -12.24 13.17
N PRO A 56 -2.58 -11.21 13.82
CA PRO A 56 -1.98 -9.88 13.97
C PRO A 56 -0.55 -9.87 14.54
N ALA A 57 -0.22 -10.85 15.39
CA ALA A 57 1.08 -10.97 16.02
C ALA A 57 2.10 -11.75 15.18
N ALA A 58 1.70 -12.35 14.04
CA ALA A 58 2.61 -13.14 13.20
C ALA A 58 3.79 -12.30 12.72
N GLN A 59 4.98 -12.89 12.73
CA GLN A 59 6.16 -12.25 12.14
C GLN A 59 5.97 -12.08 10.63
N VAL A 60 6.59 -11.03 10.09
CA VAL A 60 6.55 -10.73 8.66
C VAL A 60 7.99 -10.47 8.20
N PRO A 61 8.31 -10.76 6.92
CA PRO A 61 9.59 -10.36 6.35
C PRO A 61 9.83 -8.86 6.51
N ILE A 62 11.08 -8.46 6.73
CA ILE A 62 11.44 -7.03 6.84
C ILE A 62 11.02 -6.26 5.59
N SER A 63 11.15 -6.89 4.41
CA SER A 63 10.72 -6.33 3.12
C SER A 63 9.25 -5.90 3.07
N ASP A 64 8.42 -6.49 3.91
CA ASP A 64 6.97 -6.33 3.92
C ASP A 64 6.50 -5.49 5.11
N SER A 65 7.44 -5.07 5.98
CA SER A 65 7.11 -4.49 7.27
C SER A 65 6.24 -3.24 7.14
N ASN A 66 6.54 -2.37 6.17
CA ASN A 66 5.74 -1.19 5.87
C ASN A 66 4.42 -1.52 5.13
N LEU A 67 4.35 -2.62 4.37
CA LEU A 67 3.13 -3.03 3.67
C LEU A 67 2.04 -3.44 4.66
N VAL A 68 2.36 -4.28 5.64
CA VAL A 68 1.37 -4.80 6.61
C VAL A 68 0.84 -3.75 7.59
N ILE A 69 1.36 -2.53 7.56
CA ILE A 69 0.83 -1.40 8.34
C ILE A 69 0.32 -0.27 7.44
N GLY A 70 0.28 -0.46 6.12
CA GLY A 70 -0.21 0.52 5.15
C GLY A 70 0.68 1.75 4.99
N HIS A 71 1.97 1.65 5.31
CA HIS A 71 2.98 2.70 5.17
C HIS A 71 3.82 2.57 3.89
N GLY A 72 3.41 1.68 2.97
CA GLY A 72 4.07 1.52 1.68
C GLY A 72 3.22 0.71 0.72
N PHE A 73 3.75 0.56 -0.49
CA PHE A 73 3.15 -0.25 -1.54
C PHE A 73 4.22 -0.84 -2.45
N ALA A 74 3.91 -1.97 -3.08
CA ALA A 74 4.71 -2.60 -4.11
C ALA A 74 4.30 -2.07 -5.48
N PHE A 75 5.26 -1.84 -6.38
CA PHE A 75 5.03 -1.27 -7.69
C PHE A 75 5.99 -1.78 -8.76
N GLU A 76 5.57 -1.57 -10.00
CA GLU A 76 6.42 -1.52 -11.19
C GLU A 76 6.14 -0.22 -11.94
N LEU A 77 7.04 0.19 -12.84
CA LEU A 77 6.88 1.40 -13.64
C LEU A 77 6.59 1.05 -15.09
N ARG A 78 5.66 1.81 -15.67
CA ARG A 78 5.23 1.69 -17.06
C ARG A 78 5.26 3.05 -17.74
N ASP A 79 5.26 3.05 -19.06
CA ASP A 79 5.17 4.29 -19.84
C ASP A 79 3.72 4.72 -20.05
N ALA A 80 3.51 5.84 -20.74
CA ALA A 80 2.18 6.37 -21.01
C ALA A 80 1.30 5.46 -21.90
N GLN A 81 1.89 4.46 -22.57
CA GLN A 81 1.21 3.44 -23.36
C GLN A 81 0.99 2.13 -22.56
N ASP A 82 1.19 2.16 -21.24
CA ASP A 82 1.11 1.02 -20.33
C ASP A 82 2.11 -0.11 -20.65
N ARG A 83 3.21 0.19 -21.37
CA ARG A 83 4.30 -0.76 -21.61
C ARG A 83 5.25 -0.76 -20.42
N MET A 84 5.81 -1.93 -20.10
CA MET A 84 6.76 -2.08 -19.01
C MET A 84 8.01 -1.22 -19.23
N LEU A 85 8.29 -0.30 -18.30
CA LEU A 85 9.56 0.42 -18.24
C LEU A 85 10.54 -0.27 -17.28
N CYS A 86 10.09 -0.56 -16.06
CA CYS A 86 10.98 -1.07 -15.02
C CYS A 86 10.23 -1.93 -14.00
N ASN A 87 10.55 -3.23 -13.99
CA ASN A 87 10.10 -4.22 -13.00
C ASN A 87 11.17 -4.43 -11.92
N SER A 88 11.00 -5.43 -11.06
CA SER A 88 11.95 -5.78 -9.98
C SER A 88 13.40 -5.94 -10.47
N VAL A 89 13.62 -6.57 -11.62
CA VAL A 89 14.96 -6.82 -12.18
C VAL A 89 15.63 -5.50 -12.55
N CYS A 90 14.90 -4.60 -13.19
CA CYS A 90 15.39 -3.27 -13.54
C CYS A 90 15.59 -2.40 -12.28
N LEU A 91 14.64 -2.40 -11.35
CA LEU A 91 14.72 -1.64 -10.10
C LEU A 91 15.90 -2.10 -9.24
N ASN A 92 16.31 -3.36 -9.31
CA ASN A 92 17.49 -3.83 -8.56
C ASN A 92 18.84 -3.34 -9.12
N LYS A 93 18.86 -2.66 -10.28
CA LYS A 93 20.11 -2.17 -10.88
C LYS A 93 20.60 -0.88 -10.23
N ASN A 94 21.92 -0.73 -10.18
CA ASN A 94 22.58 0.52 -9.79
C ASN A 94 23.79 0.75 -10.73
N PRO A 95 23.77 1.78 -11.60
CA PRO A 95 22.74 2.81 -11.74
C PRO A 95 21.45 2.32 -12.43
N LEU A 96 20.39 3.13 -12.34
CA LEU A 96 19.19 2.98 -13.16
C LEU A 96 19.44 3.63 -14.53
N ASP A 97 19.25 2.86 -15.61
CA ASP A 97 19.61 3.26 -16.98
C ASP A 97 18.50 4.05 -17.70
N ILE A 98 17.26 3.99 -17.21
CA ILE A 98 16.08 4.62 -17.83
C ILE A 98 15.83 5.98 -17.18
N ALA A 99 15.81 7.05 -17.97
CA ALA A 99 15.78 8.44 -17.48
C ALA A 99 14.51 8.75 -16.68
N GLU A 100 13.35 8.34 -17.16
CA GLU A 100 12.03 8.52 -16.57
C GLU A 100 11.94 7.79 -15.21
N VAL A 101 12.48 6.58 -15.15
CA VAL A 101 12.56 5.77 -13.93
C VAL A 101 13.48 6.42 -12.92
N LYS A 102 14.66 6.86 -13.36
CA LYS A 102 15.63 7.57 -12.50
C LYS A 102 15.04 8.86 -11.95
N CYS A 103 14.31 9.62 -12.78
CA CYS A 103 13.56 10.82 -12.38
C CYS A 103 12.59 10.49 -11.25
N PHE A 104 11.76 9.45 -11.44
CA PHE A 104 10.74 9.09 -10.46
C PHE A 104 11.34 8.61 -9.14
N ILE A 105 12.28 7.66 -9.18
CA ILE A 105 12.89 7.09 -7.96
C ILE A 105 13.67 8.16 -7.19
N SER A 106 14.51 8.94 -7.86
CA SER A 106 15.28 10.01 -7.22
C SER A 106 14.35 11.10 -6.66
N GLY A 107 13.32 11.48 -7.42
CA GLY A 107 12.34 12.47 -7.00
C GLY A 107 11.48 12.01 -5.82
N ALA A 108 11.20 10.71 -5.70
CA ALA A 108 10.47 10.13 -4.59
C ALA A 108 11.34 10.17 -3.32
N ILE A 109 12.61 9.74 -3.43
CA ILE A 109 13.58 9.80 -2.34
C ILE A 109 13.77 11.24 -1.84
N ASN A 110 13.90 12.21 -2.75
CA ASN A 110 14.01 13.63 -2.39
C ASN A 110 12.76 14.18 -1.70
N ARG A 111 11.60 13.52 -1.83
CA ARG A 111 10.35 13.82 -1.13
C ARG A 111 10.15 12.98 0.14
N GLY A 112 11.21 12.36 0.63
CA GLY A 112 11.22 11.59 1.88
C GLY A 112 10.60 10.20 1.78
N TRP A 113 10.46 9.65 0.57
CA TRP A 113 10.14 8.23 0.42
C TRP A 113 11.38 7.37 0.61
N THR A 114 11.19 6.23 1.25
CA THR A 114 12.20 5.19 1.38
C THR A 114 11.98 4.15 0.30
N TRP A 115 13.01 3.97 -0.55
CA TRP A 115 13.08 2.90 -1.51
C TRP A 115 13.81 1.70 -0.90
N SER A 116 13.10 0.58 -0.78
CA SER A 116 13.60 -0.59 -0.06
C SER A 116 14.76 -1.25 -0.80
N ARG A 117 15.89 -1.44 -0.11
CA ARG A 117 17.07 -2.12 -0.68
C ARG A 117 16.93 -3.64 -0.71
N THR A 118 16.14 -4.20 0.21
CA THR A 118 15.90 -5.65 0.29
C THR A 118 14.75 -6.09 -0.61
N ASN A 119 13.87 -5.16 -1.00
CA ASN A 119 12.83 -5.39 -1.98
C ASN A 119 12.64 -4.13 -2.84
N PRO A 120 13.33 -4.03 -3.99
CA PRO A 120 13.36 -2.80 -4.79
C PRO A 120 12.02 -2.48 -5.46
N THR A 121 11.01 -3.34 -5.35
CA THR A 121 9.65 -3.00 -5.78
C THR A 121 8.85 -2.29 -4.70
N VAL A 122 9.38 -2.03 -3.51
CA VAL A 122 8.64 -1.39 -2.41
C VAL A 122 9.09 0.06 -2.21
N LEU A 123 8.13 0.96 -2.25
CA LEU A 123 8.24 2.35 -1.79
C LEU A 123 7.42 2.51 -0.51
N SER A 124 7.98 3.21 0.47
CA SER A 124 7.33 3.47 1.76
C SER A 124 7.71 4.85 2.30
N ASP A 125 7.09 5.28 3.38
CA ASP A 125 7.53 6.47 4.11
C ASP A 125 8.67 6.20 5.11
N GLY A 126 9.15 4.96 5.22
CA GLY A 126 10.21 4.57 6.15
C GLY A 126 9.75 4.38 7.60
N PHE A 127 8.45 4.21 7.85
CA PHE A 127 7.92 4.10 9.22
C PHE A 127 8.61 2.99 10.04
N TYR A 128 8.75 1.78 9.49
CA TYR A 128 9.41 0.66 10.16
C TYR A 128 10.84 1.00 10.57
N GLU A 129 11.61 1.57 9.64
CA GLU A 129 13.01 1.93 9.81
C GLU A 129 13.18 3.01 10.89
N ALA A 130 12.26 3.97 10.93
CA ALA A 130 12.26 5.04 11.93
C ALA A 130 11.75 4.60 13.31
N ASN A 131 10.93 3.54 13.38
CA ASN A 131 10.23 3.12 14.59
C ASN A 131 10.37 1.62 14.93
N PRO A 132 11.57 1.01 14.87
CA PRO A 132 11.72 -0.43 15.02
C PRO A 132 11.25 -0.94 16.39
N SER A 133 11.41 -0.13 17.46
CA SER A 133 11.04 -0.51 18.83
C SER A 133 9.53 -0.52 19.08
N THR A 134 8.75 0.30 18.36
CA THR A 134 7.29 0.38 18.52
C THR A 134 6.53 -0.32 17.42
N TYR A 135 7.21 -0.69 16.33
CA TYR A 135 6.64 -1.31 15.14
C TYR A 135 5.71 -2.48 15.45
N GLN A 136 6.15 -3.46 16.25
CA GLN A 136 5.34 -4.66 16.51
C GLN A 136 4.02 -4.34 17.23
N LYS A 137 4.04 -3.37 18.15
CA LYS A 137 2.84 -2.88 18.83
C LYS A 137 1.90 -2.20 17.84
N THR A 138 2.42 -1.29 17.02
CA THR A 138 1.66 -0.57 15.99
C THR A 138 1.05 -1.53 14.97
N LYS A 139 1.83 -2.48 14.46
CA LYS A 139 1.36 -3.51 13.51
C LYS A 139 0.23 -4.33 14.10
N THR A 140 0.42 -4.86 15.31
CA THR A 140 -0.60 -5.69 15.98
C THR A 140 -1.89 -4.89 16.17
N GLN A 141 -1.79 -3.62 16.58
CA GLN A 141 -2.94 -2.75 16.77
C GLN A 141 -3.71 -2.51 15.46
N ILE A 142 -3.02 -2.07 14.40
CA ILE A 142 -3.63 -1.82 13.09
C ILE A 142 -4.31 -3.08 12.54
N GLN A 143 -3.60 -4.22 12.59
CA GLN A 143 -4.11 -5.49 12.10
C GLN A 143 -5.35 -5.91 12.87
N THR A 144 -5.35 -5.81 14.20
CA THR A 144 -6.50 -6.13 15.07
C THR A 144 -7.69 -5.21 14.77
N ASP A 145 -7.46 -3.90 14.64
CA ASP A 145 -8.52 -2.94 14.35
C ASP A 145 -9.19 -3.21 13.00
N CYS A 146 -8.40 -3.54 11.98
CA CYS A 146 -8.89 -3.85 10.65
C CYS A 146 -9.61 -5.20 10.57
N GLN A 147 -9.17 -6.22 11.32
CA GLN A 147 -9.92 -7.48 11.48
C GLN A 147 -11.26 -7.25 12.15
N ASN A 148 -11.30 -6.48 13.23
CA ASN A 148 -12.53 -6.22 13.98
C ASN A 148 -13.59 -5.51 13.14
N VAL A 149 -13.18 -4.55 12.29
CA VAL A 149 -14.10 -3.91 11.34
C VAL A 149 -14.67 -4.91 10.34
N LYS A 150 -13.83 -5.81 9.81
CA LYS A 150 -14.27 -6.86 8.86
C LYS A 150 -15.28 -7.81 9.50
N LEU A 151 -14.99 -8.29 10.71
CA LEU A 151 -15.86 -9.19 11.47
C LEU A 151 -17.22 -8.55 11.77
N LYS A 152 -17.23 -7.31 12.27
CA LYS A 152 -18.46 -6.56 12.53
C LYS A 152 -19.32 -6.42 11.27
N ARG A 153 -18.70 -6.13 10.12
CA ARG A 153 -19.42 -6.02 8.85
C ARG A 153 -20.02 -7.37 8.41
N GLN A 154 -19.29 -8.47 8.58
CA GLN A 154 -19.79 -9.81 8.26
C GLN A 154 -20.96 -10.20 9.16
N MET A 155 -20.87 -9.92 10.46
CA MET A 155 -21.95 -10.18 11.42
C MET A 155 -23.21 -9.36 11.09
N MET A 156 -23.05 -8.07 10.76
CA MET A 156 -24.17 -7.21 10.34
C MET A 156 -24.85 -7.72 9.07
N LEU A 157 -24.08 -8.21 8.09
CA LEU A 157 -24.63 -8.79 6.86
C LEU A 157 -25.35 -10.12 7.12
N ALA A 158 -24.81 -10.94 8.02
CA ALA A 158 -25.45 -12.20 8.41
C ALA A 158 -26.78 -11.95 9.15
N LEU A 159 -26.79 -11.04 10.13
CA LEU A 159 -28.01 -10.64 10.84
C LEU A 159 -29.07 -10.09 9.90
N ARG A 160 -28.68 -9.28 8.92
CA ARG A 160 -29.61 -8.77 7.91
C ARG A 160 -30.25 -9.89 7.09
N ARG A 161 -29.47 -10.89 6.65
CA ARG A 161 -30.01 -12.04 5.92
C ARG A 161 -31.02 -12.83 6.74
N LEU A 162 -30.71 -13.08 8.02
CA LEU A 162 -31.64 -13.77 8.92
C LEU A 162 -32.97 -13.00 9.08
N TYR A 163 -32.90 -11.69 9.23
CA TYR A 163 -34.10 -10.85 9.31
C TYR A 163 -34.91 -10.84 8.02
N ASP A 164 -34.23 -10.69 6.87
CA ASP A 164 -34.89 -10.68 5.56
C ASP A 164 -35.57 -12.05 5.27
N ASP A 165 -34.97 -13.17 5.68
CA ASP A 165 -35.54 -14.53 5.53
C ASP A 165 -36.79 -14.75 6.41
N GLU A 166 -36.82 -14.23 7.64
CA GLU A 166 -38.00 -14.31 8.53
C GLU A 166 -39.20 -13.50 8.00
N THR A 167 -38.95 -12.42 7.26
CA THR A 167 -40.01 -11.57 6.70
C THR A 167 -40.61 -12.05 5.37
N ASN A 168 -40.05 -13.10 4.75
CA ASN A 168 -40.49 -13.64 3.46
C ASN A 168 -41.26 -14.98 3.58
N VAL A 169 -41.70 -15.35 4.78
CA VAL A 169 -42.59 -16.50 5.01
C VAL A 169 -44.04 -15.98 5.00
N GLU A 170 -44.59 -15.77 3.81
CA GLU A 170 -46.04 -15.65 3.54
C GLU A 170 -46.52 -16.83 2.69
#